data_AF-A0A3Q3XME1-F1
#
_entry.id   AF-A0A3Q3XME1-F1
#
_cell.length_a   1.000
_cell.length_b   1.000
_cell.length_c   1.000
_cell.angle_alpha   90.00
_cell.angle_beta   90.00
_cell.angle_gamma   90.00
#
_symmetry.space_group_name_H-M   'P 1'
#
loop_
_entity.id
_entity.type
_entity.pdbx_description
1 polymer ?
#
loop_
_entity_poly.entity_id
_entity_poly.type
_entity_poly.pdbx_seq_one_letter_code
_entity_poly.pdbx_strand_id
1 'polypeptide(L)'
;MDVQRTGSMVRPPSPMDSLEKQLSCPICLDMFTKPVVILPCQHNLCRSCASDLYDSRNPYRFSGGVFRCPTCRFEVVLDRHGVHGLQRNLLVENIIDLYKQQQEVNSSGNTETTLKPKESKEPMCQEHEDEKINIYCMTCQVPTCSMCKVFGQHKDCEVAPLATVYQTQKGELSNAIDTLVASNGRLQALLNQMEDACRAVQDNAQHAKQGLSERFDLLYAVLEERKTFLLEQIGKEQDKKVASLRALAIRYGERLQASTELTDTAVRALEQGGAAEFLLASKGLISQTKDAAKSSLGQERPEPGFEKMDHFTLATEHVEAVLAKMDFGLISIT
;
A
#
# COMPACT_ATOMS: atom_id res chain seq x y z
N MET A 1 13.32 -13.69 -43.70
CA MET A 1 12.54 -13.69 -42.44
C MET A 1 12.45 -12.24 -42.03
N ASP A 2 11.48 -11.53 -42.59
CA ASP A 2 11.29 -10.10 -42.37
C ASP A 2 10.04 -9.92 -41.51
N VAL A 3 10.27 -9.67 -40.22
CA VAL A 3 9.20 -9.32 -39.27
C VAL A 3 9.11 -7.80 -39.23
N GLN A 4 8.25 -7.22 -40.07
CA GLN A 4 7.83 -5.83 -39.89
C GLN A 4 6.64 -5.80 -38.93
N ARG A 5 6.92 -5.35 -37.70
CA ARG A 5 5.92 -5.05 -36.66
C ARG A 5 5.07 -3.86 -37.09
N THR A 6 3.77 -4.07 -37.22
CA THR A 6 2.76 -3.01 -37.30
C THR A 6 2.53 -2.43 -35.89
N GLY A 7 3.16 -1.29 -35.59
CA GLY A 7 2.87 -0.51 -34.39
C GLY A 7 1.65 0.37 -34.62
N SER A 8 0.48 -0.05 -34.13
CA SER A 8 -0.72 0.80 -34.09
C SER A 8 -0.58 1.82 -32.95
N MET A 9 -0.56 3.11 -33.29
CA MET A 9 -0.52 4.21 -32.32
C MET A 9 -1.89 4.35 -31.65
N VAL A 10 -1.97 3.97 -30.36
CA VAL A 10 -3.18 4.16 -29.55
C VAL A 10 -3.25 5.62 -29.10
N ARG A 11 -4.26 6.35 -29.59
CA ARG A 11 -4.61 7.71 -29.17
C ARG A 11 -5.00 7.70 -27.67
N PRO A 12 -4.55 8.66 -26.85
CA PRO A 12 -4.97 8.74 -25.45
C PRO A 12 -6.49 8.97 -25.37
N PRO A 13 -7.21 8.27 -24.47
CA PRO A 13 -8.66 8.40 -24.35
C PRO A 13 -9.01 9.83 -23.91
N SER A 14 -10.07 10.38 -24.49
CA SER A 14 -10.58 11.68 -24.06
C SER A 14 -11.14 11.58 -22.62
N PRO A 15 -11.27 12.70 -21.88
CA PRO A 15 -11.87 12.70 -20.55
C PRO A 15 -13.29 12.11 -20.54
N MET A 16 -14.01 12.27 -21.66
CA MET A 16 -15.36 11.72 -21.86
C MET A 16 -15.33 10.20 -22.01
N ASP A 17 -14.36 9.63 -22.74
CA ASP A 17 -14.20 8.17 -22.89
C ASP A 17 -13.82 7.50 -21.57
N SER A 18 -13.13 8.23 -20.69
CA SER A 18 -12.74 7.76 -19.35
C SER A 18 -13.95 7.74 -18.40
N LEU A 19 -14.83 8.72 -18.52
CA LEU A 19 -16.08 8.80 -17.76
C LEU A 19 -17.10 7.74 -18.20
N GLU A 20 -17.22 7.48 -19.51
CA GLU A 20 -18.10 6.44 -20.05
C GLU A 20 -17.76 5.05 -19.49
N LYS A 21 -16.47 4.72 -19.40
CA LYS A 21 -16.01 3.47 -18.78
C LYS A 21 -16.38 3.39 -17.30
N GLN A 22 -16.33 4.50 -16.56
CA GLN A 22 -16.73 4.55 -15.16
C GLN A 22 -18.24 4.44 -14.95
N LEU A 23 -19.04 4.74 -15.97
CA LEU A 23 -20.51 4.64 -15.98
C LEU A 23 -21.03 3.36 -16.65
N SER A 24 -20.14 2.40 -16.92
CA SER A 24 -20.47 1.12 -17.54
C SER A 24 -20.70 0.01 -16.51
N CYS A 25 -21.67 -0.85 -16.80
CA CYS A 25 -21.98 -2.01 -15.98
C CYS A 25 -21.00 -3.16 -16.28
N PRO A 26 -20.35 -3.78 -15.27
CA PRO A 26 -19.39 -4.87 -15.49
C PRO A 26 -20.01 -6.18 -15.99
N ILE A 27 -21.35 -6.24 -16.13
CA ILE A 27 -22.07 -7.42 -16.62
C ILE A 27 -22.54 -7.24 -18.05
N CYS A 28 -23.36 -6.22 -18.34
CA CYS A 28 -23.83 -5.98 -19.70
C CYS A 28 -22.82 -5.21 -20.57
N LEU A 29 -21.75 -4.65 -19.97
CA LEU A 29 -20.72 -3.85 -20.62
C LEU A 29 -21.21 -2.55 -21.26
N ASP A 30 -22.52 -2.30 -21.20
CA ASP A 30 -23.15 -1.03 -21.56
C ASP A 30 -23.21 -0.06 -20.36
N MET A 31 -23.49 1.21 -20.66
CA MET A 31 -23.81 2.23 -19.65
C MET A 31 -24.96 1.77 -18.74
N PHE A 32 -24.87 2.06 -17.44
CA PHE A 32 -25.85 1.53 -16.48
C PHE A 32 -27.30 1.86 -16.86
N THR A 33 -28.14 0.82 -16.90
CA THR A 33 -29.58 0.94 -17.13
C THR A 33 -30.30 1.14 -15.81
N LYS A 34 -31.17 2.16 -15.76
CA LYS A 34 -31.98 2.44 -14.57
C LYS A 34 -33.01 1.32 -14.34
N PRO A 35 -33.26 0.93 -13.09
CA PRO A 35 -32.65 1.44 -11.86
C PRO A 35 -31.25 0.83 -11.59
N VAL A 36 -30.33 1.67 -11.08
CA VAL A 36 -28.96 1.25 -10.72
C VAL A 36 -28.92 0.88 -9.25
N VAL A 37 -28.51 -0.35 -8.94
CA VAL A 37 -28.46 -0.86 -7.57
C VAL A 37 -27.03 -0.79 -7.01
N ILE A 38 -26.91 -0.45 -5.73
CA ILE A 38 -25.65 -0.45 -4.99
C ILE A 38 -25.55 -1.69 -4.10
N LEU A 39 -24.45 -2.43 -4.24
CA LEU A 39 -24.14 -3.61 -3.44
C LEU A 39 -23.52 -3.19 -2.09
N PRO A 40 -23.56 -4.04 -1.04
CA PRO A 40 -22.90 -3.77 0.24
C PRO A 40 -21.40 -3.48 0.14
N CYS A 41 -20.74 -3.99 -0.91
CA CYS A 41 -19.35 -3.70 -1.24
C CYS A 41 -19.15 -2.39 -2.03
N GLN A 42 -20.16 -1.52 -2.08
CA GLN A 42 -20.17 -0.21 -2.75
C GLN A 42 -19.99 -0.23 -4.27
N HIS A 43 -20.13 -1.40 -4.92
CA HIS A 43 -20.12 -1.52 -6.37
C HIS A 43 -21.54 -1.42 -6.94
N ASN A 44 -21.66 -0.87 -8.16
CA ASN A 44 -22.93 -0.63 -8.82
C ASN A 44 -23.20 -1.67 -9.92
N LEU A 45 -24.47 -2.05 -10.09
CA LEU A 45 -24.95 -2.92 -11.17
C LEU A 45 -26.29 -2.39 -11.70
N CYS A 46 -26.62 -2.71 -12.95
CA CYS A 46 -28.00 -2.62 -13.42
C CYS A 46 -28.86 -3.59 -12.60
N ARG A 47 -30.08 -3.20 -12.20
CA ARG A 47 -30.97 -4.11 -11.47
C ARG A 47 -31.25 -5.40 -12.23
N SER A 48 -31.43 -5.32 -13.56
CA SER A 48 -31.59 -6.50 -14.42
C SER A 48 -30.39 -7.43 -14.31
N CYS A 49 -29.17 -6.91 -14.44
CA CYS A 49 -27.94 -7.70 -14.32
C CYS A 49 -27.77 -8.34 -12.93
N ALA A 50 -28.17 -7.63 -11.86
CA ALA A 50 -28.15 -8.19 -10.51
C ALA A 50 -29.19 -9.31 -10.35
N SER A 51 -30.39 -9.14 -10.94
CA SER A 51 -31.44 -10.17 -10.98
C SER A 51 -31.00 -11.42 -11.74
N ASP A 52 -30.35 -11.27 -12.89
CA ASP A 52 -29.85 -12.40 -13.70
C ASP A 52 -28.76 -13.18 -12.95
N LEU A 53 -27.86 -12.48 -12.25
CA LEU A 53 -26.83 -13.09 -11.41
C LEU A 53 -27.40 -13.84 -10.21
N TYR A 54 -28.50 -13.33 -9.66
CA TYR A 54 -29.20 -13.96 -8.55
C TYR A 54 -29.97 -15.21 -9.01
N ASP A 55 -30.71 -15.10 -10.10
CA ASP A 55 -31.56 -16.17 -10.63
C ASP A 55 -30.74 -17.33 -11.23
N SER A 56 -29.60 -17.05 -11.87
CA SER A 56 -28.71 -18.07 -12.43
C SER A 56 -28.01 -18.94 -11.38
N ARG A 57 -27.81 -18.42 -10.17
CA ARG A 57 -27.10 -19.12 -9.08
C ARG A 57 -28.02 -19.73 -8.03
N ASN A 58 -29.30 -19.38 -8.04
CA ASN A 58 -30.24 -19.84 -7.02
C ASN A 58 -31.57 -20.32 -7.64
N PRO A 59 -31.60 -21.54 -8.22
CA PRO A 59 -32.79 -22.08 -8.91
C PRO A 59 -33.99 -22.40 -7.98
N TYR A 60 -33.81 -22.41 -6.65
CA TYR A 60 -34.88 -22.65 -5.68
C TYR A 60 -35.15 -21.39 -4.84
N ARG A 61 -36.26 -20.70 -5.13
CA ARG A 61 -36.56 -19.31 -4.68
C ARG A 61 -37.06 -19.14 -3.23
N PHE A 62 -36.94 -20.13 -2.35
CA PHE A 62 -37.76 -20.16 -1.13
C PHE A 62 -37.14 -19.63 0.17
N SER A 63 -35.88 -19.19 0.19
CA SER A 63 -35.28 -18.44 1.31
C SER A 63 -33.99 -17.76 0.83
N GLY A 64 -33.77 -16.51 1.26
CA GLY A 64 -32.64 -15.61 0.92
C GLY A 64 -31.45 -16.21 0.17
N GLY A 65 -31.11 -15.62 -0.98
CA GLY A 65 -30.01 -16.08 -1.81
C GLY A 65 -28.73 -15.26 -1.69
N VAL A 66 -27.65 -15.87 -2.15
CA VAL A 66 -26.30 -15.28 -2.09
C VAL A 66 -25.72 -15.24 -3.50
N PHE A 67 -25.10 -14.13 -3.86
CA PHE A 67 -24.29 -14.06 -5.08
C PHE A 67 -23.01 -13.24 -4.84
N ARG A 68 -21.99 -13.47 -5.66
CA ARG A 68 -20.73 -12.72 -5.56
C ARG A 68 -20.71 -11.53 -6.50
N CYS A 69 -20.25 -10.39 -5.99
CA CYS A 69 -20.02 -9.18 -6.76
C CYS A 69 -19.04 -9.47 -7.91
N PRO A 70 -19.38 -9.12 -9.17
CA PRO A 70 -18.49 -9.34 -10.32
C PRO A 70 -17.16 -8.58 -10.22
N THR A 71 -17.18 -7.40 -9.61
CA THR A 71 -16.00 -6.51 -9.51
C THR A 71 -15.01 -6.92 -8.42
N CYS A 72 -15.47 -7.10 -7.18
CA CYS A 72 -14.59 -7.37 -6.03
C CYS A 72 -14.75 -8.78 -5.43
N ARG A 73 -15.61 -9.62 -6.01
CA ARG A 73 -15.96 -10.98 -5.53
C ARG A 73 -16.55 -11.05 -4.12
N PHE A 74 -16.86 -9.92 -3.49
CA PHE A 74 -17.56 -9.84 -2.22
C PHE A 74 -18.89 -10.61 -2.25
N GLU A 75 -19.17 -11.33 -1.18
CA GLU A 75 -20.36 -12.17 -1.06
C GLU A 75 -21.56 -11.34 -0.58
N VAL A 76 -22.54 -11.16 -1.47
CA VAL A 76 -23.75 -10.38 -1.22
C VAL A 76 -24.86 -11.32 -0.79
N VAL A 77 -25.29 -11.18 0.45
CA VAL A 77 -26.43 -11.91 1.02
C VAL A 77 -27.68 -11.07 0.87
N LEU A 78 -28.74 -11.65 0.30
CA LEU A 78 -30.02 -10.98 0.08
C LEU A 78 -31.11 -11.55 1.00
N ASP A 79 -32.01 -10.67 1.43
CA ASP A 79 -33.15 -11.02 2.26
C ASP A 79 -34.31 -11.62 1.42
N ARG A 80 -35.49 -11.75 2.02
CA ARG A 80 -36.72 -12.21 1.34
C ARG A 80 -37.14 -11.34 0.14
N HIS A 81 -36.68 -10.09 0.06
CA HIS A 81 -36.98 -9.19 -1.06
C HIS A 81 -35.96 -9.31 -2.21
N GLY A 82 -34.90 -10.12 -2.03
CA GLY A 82 -33.92 -10.41 -3.07
C GLY A 82 -33.23 -9.14 -3.60
N VAL A 83 -32.96 -9.12 -4.91
CA VAL A 83 -32.36 -7.96 -5.60
C VAL A 83 -33.24 -6.71 -5.50
N HIS A 84 -34.54 -6.86 -5.25
CA HIS A 84 -35.46 -5.72 -5.12
C HIS A 84 -35.27 -4.95 -3.80
N GLY A 85 -34.62 -5.54 -2.81
CA GLY A 85 -34.27 -4.89 -1.55
C GLY A 85 -32.97 -4.06 -1.59
N LEU A 86 -32.19 -4.15 -2.68
CA LEU A 86 -30.98 -3.36 -2.83
C LEU A 86 -31.30 -1.88 -3.07
N GLN A 87 -30.53 -1.00 -2.44
CA GLN A 87 -30.73 0.44 -2.55
C GLN A 87 -30.38 0.92 -3.97
N ARG A 88 -31.09 1.96 -4.41
CA ARG A 88 -30.81 2.64 -5.69
C ARG A 88 -29.74 3.71 -5.50
N ASN A 89 -28.83 3.82 -6.46
CA ASN A 89 -27.84 4.88 -6.49
C ASN A 89 -28.33 6.04 -7.37
N LEU A 90 -29.16 6.92 -6.81
CA LEU A 90 -29.74 8.07 -7.53
C LEU A 90 -28.68 9.04 -8.05
N LEU A 91 -27.52 9.13 -7.40
CA LEU A 91 -26.42 9.97 -7.86
C LEU A 91 -25.88 9.48 -9.21
N VAL A 92 -25.61 8.16 -9.33
CA VAL A 92 -25.17 7.55 -10.59
C VAL A 92 -26.26 7.69 -11.67
N GLU A 93 -27.53 7.52 -11.29
CA GLU A 93 -28.65 7.73 -12.21
C GLU A 93 -28.73 9.17 -12.74
N ASN A 94 -28.48 10.19 -11.90
CA ASN A 94 -28.48 11.60 -12.28
C ASN A 94 -27.27 11.98 -13.15
N ILE A 95 -26.09 11.41 -12.85
CA ILE A 95 -24.88 11.61 -13.65
C ILE A 95 -25.08 11.07 -15.07
N ILE A 96 -25.73 9.91 -15.20
CA ILE A 96 -26.09 9.32 -16.51
C ILE A 96 -27.04 10.23 -17.30
N ASP A 97 -28.02 10.88 -16.64
CA ASP A 97 -28.92 11.82 -17.31
C ASP A 97 -28.19 13.06 -17.82
N LEU A 98 -27.34 13.66 -16.98
CA LEU A 98 -26.52 14.82 -17.37
C LEU A 98 -25.58 14.47 -18.53
N TYR A 99 -25.00 13.27 -18.51
CA TYR A 99 -24.13 12.77 -19.58
C TYR A 99 -24.88 12.61 -20.90
N LYS A 100 -26.11 12.05 -20.88
CA LYS A 100 -26.97 11.92 -22.06
C LYS A 100 -27.43 13.28 -22.59
N GLN A 101 -27.80 14.21 -21.70
CA GLN A 101 -28.21 15.56 -22.08
C GLN A 101 -27.08 16.35 -22.76
N GLN A 102 -25.84 16.21 -22.29
CA GLN A 102 -24.68 16.81 -22.95
C GLN A 102 -24.37 16.19 -24.31
N GLN A 103 -24.63 14.90 -24.51
CA GLN A 103 -24.52 14.25 -25.83
C GLN A 103 -25.60 14.74 -26.81
N GLU A 104 -26.83 14.96 -26.34
CA GLU A 104 -27.93 15.49 -27.17
C GLU A 104 -27.68 16.94 -27.61
N VAL A 105 -27.12 17.78 -26.71
CA VAL A 105 -26.72 19.17 -27.03
C VAL A 105 -25.53 19.21 -27.99
N ASN A 106 -24.57 18.28 -27.88
CA ASN A 106 -23.41 18.22 -28.77
C ASN A 106 -23.71 17.58 -30.14
N SER A 107 -24.82 16.86 -30.28
CA SER A 107 -25.25 16.23 -31.54
C SER A 107 -26.15 17.13 -32.41
N SER A 108 -26.68 18.22 -31.85
CA SER A 108 -27.44 19.25 -32.58
C SER A 108 -26.59 20.51 -32.76
N GLY A 109 -25.68 20.46 -33.73
CA GLY A 109 -24.86 21.61 -34.11
C GLY A 109 -25.69 22.75 -34.72
N ASN A 110 -25.37 23.98 -34.30
CA ASN A 110 -25.85 25.28 -34.77
C ASN A 110 -27.30 25.67 -34.43
N THR A 111 -27.45 26.54 -33.42
CA THR A 111 -28.06 27.86 -33.61
C THR A 111 -27.68 28.78 -32.44
N GLU A 112 -27.19 29.98 -32.78
CA GLU A 112 -26.94 31.08 -31.87
C GLU A 112 -28.14 31.29 -30.93
N THR A 113 -27.88 31.24 -29.63
CA THR A 113 -28.85 31.64 -28.62
C THR A 113 -28.95 33.16 -28.62
N THR A 114 -29.75 33.71 -29.53
CA THR A 114 -30.32 35.04 -29.38
C THR A 114 -31.21 35.02 -28.13
N LEU A 115 -30.72 35.66 -27.06
CA LEU A 115 -31.50 35.96 -25.87
C LEU A 115 -32.68 36.86 -26.29
N LYS A 116 -33.86 36.27 -26.53
CA LYS A 116 -35.11 37.03 -26.48
C LYS A 116 -35.39 37.39 -25.01
N PRO A 117 -35.65 38.67 -24.66
CA PRO A 117 -36.08 39.02 -23.32
C PRO A 117 -37.39 38.27 -23.01
N LYS A 118 -37.40 37.46 -21.95
CA LYS A 118 -38.66 37.05 -21.31
C LYS A 118 -39.37 38.35 -20.90
N GLU A 119 -40.55 38.60 -21.44
CA GLU A 119 -41.45 39.64 -20.95
C GLU A 119 -41.69 39.41 -19.45
N SER A 120 -41.04 40.21 -18.62
CA SER A 120 -41.23 40.19 -17.18
C SER A 120 -42.58 40.85 -16.88
N LYS A 121 -43.54 40.06 -16.40
CA LYS A 121 -44.76 40.59 -15.77
C LYS A 121 -44.33 41.53 -14.64
N GLU A 122 -44.49 42.83 -14.84
CA GLU A 122 -44.22 43.84 -13.81
C GLU A 122 -45.16 43.58 -12.62
N PRO A 123 -44.64 43.58 -11.38
CA PRO A 123 -45.47 43.27 -10.22
C PRO A 123 -46.50 44.38 -9.98
N MET A 124 -47.76 43.98 -9.77
CA MET A 124 -48.88 44.88 -9.44
C MET A 124 -49.02 45.02 -7.93
N CYS A 125 -49.57 46.15 -7.47
CA CYS A 125 -49.82 46.38 -6.05
C CYS A 125 -50.95 45.48 -5.53
N GLN A 126 -50.75 44.91 -4.34
CA GLN A 126 -51.74 44.03 -3.71
C GLN A 126 -53.00 44.78 -3.22
N GLU A 127 -52.87 46.06 -2.89
CA GLU A 127 -53.97 46.92 -2.43
C GLU A 127 -54.64 47.71 -3.57
N HIS A 128 -53.94 47.84 -4.70
CA HIS A 128 -54.39 48.62 -5.86
C HIS A 128 -54.11 47.81 -7.13
N GLU A 129 -55.06 46.93 -7.48
CA GLU A 129 -54.87 45.90 -8.51
C GLU A 129 -54.55 46.48 -9.91
N ASP A 130 -54.97 47.71 -10.19
CA ASP A 130 -54.71 48.42 -11.46
C ASP A 130 -53.38 49.21 -11.48
N GLU A 131 -52.69 49.31 -10.34
CA GLU A 131 -51.48 50.12 -10.20
C GLU A 131 -50.20 49.27 -10.17
N LYS A 132 -49.25 49.63 -11.03
CA LYS A 132 -47.94 49.00 -11.10
C LYS A 132 -47.04 49.45 -9.95
N ILE A 133 -46.20 48.54 -9.46
CA ILE A 133 -45.15 48.87 -8.50
C ILE A 133 -44.00 49.57 -9.23
N ASN A 134 -43.83 50.87 -8.99
CA ASN A 134 -42.84 51.71 -9.66
C ASN A 134 -42.06 52.64 -8.69
N ILE A 135 -42.38 52.59 -7.41
CA ILE A 135 -41.77 53.42 -6.35
C ILE A 135 -41.15 52.49 -5.29
N TYR A 136 -40.07 52.94 -4.65
CA TYR A 136 -39.50 52.27 -3.48
C TYR A 136 -39.63 53.19 -2.26
N CYS A 137 -40.18 52.66 -1.17
CA CYS A 137 -40.29 53.37 0.09
C CYS A 137 -39.01 53.20 0.90
N MET A 138 -38.24 54.28 1.07
CA MET A 138 -36.97 54.26 1.81
C MET A 138 -37.19 54.08 3.31
N THR A 139 -38.28 54.64 3.86
CA THR A 139 -38.63 54.53 5.28
C THR A 139 -39.03 53.10 5.67
N CYS A 140 -39.79 52.42 4.80
CA CYS A 140 -40.30 51.07 5.07
C CYS A 140 -39.46 49.96 4.41
N GLN A 141 -38.47 50.32 3.58
CA GLN A 141 -37.61 49.41 2.81
C GLN A 141 -38.38 48.40 1.93
N VAL A 142 -39.52 48.83 1.37
CA VAL A 142 -40.39 47.99 0.53
C VAL A 142 -40.77 48.69 -0.78
N PRO A 143 -40.93 47.93 -1.87
CA PRO A 143 -41.44 48.47 -3.12
C PRO A 143 -42.95 48.74 -3.02
N THR A 144 -43.42 49.83 -3.60
CA THR A 144 -44.81 50.33 -3.48
C THR A 144 -45.31 50.96 -4.80
N CYS A 145 -46.60 51.25 -4.91
CA CYS A 145 -47.21 51.99 -6.03
C CYS A 145 -47.51 53.46 -5.68
N SER A 146 -47.88 54.24 -6.71
CA SER A 146 -48.24 55.66 -6.60
C SER A 146 -49.42 55.89 -5.65
N MET A 147 -50.46 55.07 -5.71
CA MET A 147 -51.65 55.23 -4.88
C MET A 147 -51.38 54.99 -3.39
N CYS A 148 -50.50 54.03 -3.06
CA CYS A 148 -50.05 53.82 -1.69
C CYS A 148 -49.25 55.00 -1.12
N LYS A 149 -48.54 55.76 -1.98
CA LYS A 149 -47.82 56.97 -1.58
C LYS A 149 -48.73 58.19 -1.47
N VAL A 150 -49.72 58.37 -2.35
CA VAL A 150 -50.54 59.60 -2.33
C VAL A 150 -51.68 59.51 -1.32
N PHE A 151 -52.32 58.33 -1.20
CA PHE A 151 -53.53 58.16 -0.38
C PHE A 151 -53.46 57.01 0.62
N GLY A 152 -52.45 56.14 0.51
CA GLY A 152 -52.33 54.94 1.32
C GLY A 152 -51.36 55.05 2.50
N GLN A 153 -50.87 53.90 2.93
CA GLN A 153 -50.08 53.73 4.16
C GLN A 153 -48.68 54.37 4.10
N HIS A 154 -48.20 54.76 2.91
CA HIS A 154 -46.88 55.37 2.70
C HIS A 154 -46.95 56.89 2.48
N LYS A 155 -48.07 57.54 2.82
CA LYS A 155 -48.30 58.98 2.66
C LYS A 155 -47.16 59.84 3.17
N ASP A 156 -46.73 59.61 4.41
CA ASP A 156 -45.73 60.42 5.09
C ASP A 156 -44.30 59.82 5.00
N CYS A 157 -44.13 58.73 4.24
CA CYS A 157 -42.83 58.06 4.07
C CYS A 157 -41.97 58.71 2.98
N GLU A 158 -40.65 58.64 3.12
CA GLU A 158 -39.72 59.03 2.05
C GLU A 158 -39.67 57.95 0.96
N VAL A 159 -39.74 58.37 -0.30
CA VAL A 159 -39.80 57.47 -1.45
C VAL A 159 -38.84 57.90 -2.56
N ALA A 160 -38.37 56.93 -3.34
CA ALA A 160 -37.53 57.14 -4.52
C ALA A 160 -38.04 56.30 -5.71
N PRO A 161 -37.70 56.65 -6.96
CA PRO A 161 -38.05 55.84 -8.12
C PRO A 161 -37.46 54.43 -8.01
N LEU A 162 -38.28 53.39 -8.18
CA LEU A 162 -37.87 52.00 -7.97
C LEU A 162 -36.64 51.63 -8.82
N ALA A 163 -36.59 52.09 -10.07
CA ALA A 163 -35.48 51.83 -10.97
C ALA A 163 -34.13 52.35 -10.42
N THR A 164 -34.12 53.51 -9.75
CA THR A 164 -32.89 54.11 -9.22
C THR A 164 -32.35 53.34 -8.02
N VAL A 165 -33.23 52.94 -7.09
CA VAL A 165 -32.88 52.12 -5.93
C VAL A 165 -32.45 50.72 -6.38
N TYR A 166 -33.18 50.13 -7.33
CA TYR A 166 -32.83 48.83 -7.91
C TYR A 166 -31.42 48.83 -8.50
N GLN A 167 -31.06 49.82 -9.34
CA GLN A 167 -29.73 49.88 -9.94
C GLN A 167 -28.64 50.07 -8.89
N THR A 168 -28.89 50.90 -7.87
CA THR A 168 -27.94 51.14 -6.78
C THR A 168 -27.71 49.87 -5.95
N GLN A 169 -28.77 49.25 -5.43
CA GLN A 169 -28.67 48.01 -4.63
C GLN A 169 -28.10 46.85 -5.45
N LYS A 170 -28.43 46.76 -6.74
CA LYS A 170 -27.84 45.76 -7.64
C LYS A 170 -26.34 45.96 -7.81
N GLY A 171 -25.88 47.21 -7.94
CA GLY A 171 -24.46 47.55 -7.99
C GLY A 171 -23.73 47.23 -6.69
N GLU A 172 -24.31 47.62 -5.55
CA GLU A 172 -23.76 47.31 -4.22
C GLU A 172 -23.64 45.80 -3.99
N LEU A 173 -24.68 45.03 -4.34
CA LEU A 173 -24.66 43.57 -4.25
C LEU A 173 -23.60 42.97 -5.17
N SER A 174 -23.47 43.47 -6.40
CA SER A 174 -22.43 43.02 -7.33
C SER A 174 -21.03 43.25 -6.75
N ASN A 175 -20.75 44.45 -6.23
CA ASN A 175 -19.46 44.77 -5.61
C ASN A 175 -19.18 43.90 -4.36
N ALA A 176 -20.21 43.64 -3.56
CA ALA A 176 -20.09 42.75 -2.40
C ALA A 176 -19.78 41.30 -2.82
N ILE A 177 -20.42 40.81 -3.89
CA ILE A 177 -20.13 39.50 -4.48
C ILE A 177 -18.70 39.45 -4.99
N ASP A 178 -18.24 40.46 -5.74
CA ASP A 178 -16.88 40.52 -6.26
C ASP A 178 -15.82 40.47 -5.14
N THR A 179 -16.08 41.20 -4.05
CA THR A 179 -15.23 41.19 -2.85
C THR A 179 -15.22 39.80 -2.19
N LEU A 180 -16.37 39.15 -2.08
CA LEU A 180 -16.48 37.81 -1.51
C LEU A 180 -15.77 36.76 -2.37
N VAL A 181 -15.90 36.84 -3.70
CA VAL A 181 -15.21 35.96 -4.65
C VAL A 181 -13.69 36.12 -4.51
N ALA A 182 -13.18 37.35 -4.43
CA ALA A 182 -11.76 37.60 -4.19
C ALA A 182 -11.29 37.03 -2.84
N SER A 183 -12.08 37.20 -1.78
CA SER A 183 -11.79 36.62 -0.46
C SER A 183 -11.75 35.09 -0.49
N ASN A 184 -12.71 34.46 -1.18
CA ASN A 184 -12.76 33.00 -1.34
C ASN A 184 -11.54 32.48 -2.12
N GLY A 185 -11.12 33.18 -3.17
CA GLY A 185 -9.88 32.86 -3.89
C GLY A 185 -8.65 32.88 -2.98
N ARG A 186 -8.55 33.87 -2.08
CA ARG A 186 -7.47 33.94 -1.08
C ARG A 186 -7.54 32.80 -0.06
N LEU A 187 -8.73 32.46 0.43
CA LEU A 187 -8.93 31.34 1.36
C LEU A 187 -8.55 30.00 0.71
N GLN A 188 -8.92 29.79 -0.55
CA GLN A 188 -8.55 28.59 -1.28
C GLN A 188 -7.03 28.47 -1.45
N ALA A 189 -6.35 29.57 -1.77
CA ALA A 189 -4.89 29.59 -1.85
C ALA A 189 -4.23 29.24 -0.51
N LEU A 190 -4.78 29.74 0.60
CA LEU A 190 -4.29 29.40 1.93
C LEU A 190 -4.53 27.93 2.28
N LEU A 191 -5.68 27.37 1.95
CA LEU A 191 -5.96 25.95 2.14
C LEU A 191 -4.95 25.08 1.39
N ASN A 192 -4.71 25.37 0.11
CA ASN A 192 -3.72 24.65 -0.69
C ASN A 192 -2.31 24.77 -0.07
N GLN A 193 -1.93 25.96 0.41
CA GLN A 193 -0.64 26.15 1.11
C GLN A 193 -0.53 25.29 2.38
N MET A 194 -1.62 25.17 3.16
CA MET A 194 -1.63 24.32 4.35
C MET A 194 -1.53 22.84 3.99
N GLU A 195 -2.17 22.40 2.92
CA GLU A 195 -2.06 21.02 2.41
C GLU A 195 -0.62 20.71 1.95
N ASP A 196 0.00 21.62 1.21
CA ASP A 196 1.40 21.49 0.78
C ASP A 196 2.35 21.44 2.00
N ALA A 197 2.12 22.28 3.01
CA ALA A 197 2.90 22.26 4.25
C ALA A 197 2.75 20.94 5.01
N CYS A 198 1.52 20.40 5.10
CA CYS A 198 1.27 19.10 5.73
C CYS A 198 2.02 17.99 4.99
N ARG A 199 1.98 18.00 3.66
CA ARG A 199 2.70 17.03 2.83
C ARG A 199 4.21 17.14 3.01
N ALA A 200 4.75 18.35 3.00
CA ALA A 200 6.18 18.59 3.23
C ALA A 200 6.64 18.09 4.61
N VAL A 201 5.83 18.29 5.67
CA VAL A 201 6.13 17.75 7.00
C VAL A 201 6.15 16.23 7.01
N GLN A 202 5.19 15.58 6.33
CA GLN A 202 5.15 14.12 6.20
C GLN A 202 6.38 13.57 5.46
N ASP A 203 6.71 14.16 4.32
CA ASP A 203 7.87 13.76 3.51
C ASP A 203 9.18 13.96 4.29
N ASN A 204 9.36 15.10 4.95
CA ASN A 204 10.52 15.38 5.79
C ASN A 204 10.64 14.39 6.96
N ALA A 205 9.52 14.08 7.62
CA ALA A 205 9.50 13.10 8.70
C ALA A 205 9.85 11.70 8.19
N GLN A 206 9.38 11.31 7.01
CA GLN A 206 9.73 10.04 6.38
C GLN A 206 11.22 9.99 6.02
N HIS A 207 11.78 11.04 5.43
CA HIS A 207 13.21 11.14 5.14
C HIS A 207 14.06 11.08 6.42
N ALA A 208 13.67 11.77 7.48
CA ALA A 208 14.36 11.72 8.77
C ALA A 208 14.34 10.30 9.37
N LYS A 209 13.19 9.62 9.32
CA LYS A 209 13.06 8.22 9.77
C LYS A 209 13.94 7.28 8.95
N GLN A 210 13.95 7.44 7.63
CA GLN A 210 14.78 6.62 6.75
C GLN A 210 16.27 6.83 7.04
N GLY A 211 16.71 8.08 7.13
CA GLY A 211 18.11 8.41 7.45
C GLY A 211 18.52 7.99 8.87
N LEU A 212 17.59 7.84 9.80
CA LEU A 212 17.86 7.22 11.11
C LEU A 212 18.03 5.70 10.96
N SER A 213 17.10 5.04 10.26
CA SER A 213 17.16 3.59 10.01
C SER A 213 18.47 3.20 9.34
N GLU A 214 18.85 3.88 8.26
CA GLU A 214 20.07 3.59 7.49
C GLU A 214 21.34 3.69 8.36
N ARG A 215 21.38 4.64 9.32
CA ARG A 215 22.51 4.75 10.25
C ARG A 215 22.57 3.58 11.23
N PHE A 216 21.43 3.11 11.73
CA PHE A 216 21.37 1.93 12.59
C PHE A 216 21.68 0.65 11.80
N ASP A 217 21.21 0.54 10.56
CA ASP A 217 21.52 -0.57 9.66
C ASP A 217 23.04 -0.68 9.43
N LEU A 218 23.74 0.45 9.31
CA LEU A 218 25.20 0.46 9.24
C LEU A 218 25.85 -0.03 10.54
N LEU A 219 25.33 0.37 11.71
CA LEU A 219 25.83 -0.12 13.00
C LEU A 219 25.63 -1.63 13.14
N TYR A 220 24.46 -2.15 12.74
CA TYR A 220 24.20 -3.59 12.71
C TYR A 220 25.15 -4.31 11.76
N ALA A 221 25.40 -3.76 10.57
CA ALA A 221 26.32 -4.36 9.61
C ALA A 221 27.74 -4.47 10.16
N VAL A 222 28.25 -3.44 10.85
CA VAL A 222 29.59 -3.46 11.48
C VAL A 222 29.65 -4.52 12.59
N LEU A 223 28.62 -4.63 13.42
CA LEU A 223 28.56 -5.64 14.48
C LEU A 223 28.51 -7.06 13.90
N GLU A 224 27.73 -7.27 12.83
CA GLU A 224 27.63 -8.56 12.17
C GLU A 224 28.95 -8.93 11.45
N GLU A 225 29.64 -7.97 10.82
CA GLU A 225 30.97 -8.18 10.27
C GLU A 225 31.96 -8.61 11.37
N ARG A 226 31.92 -7.95 12.54
CA ARG A 226 32.79 -8.33 13.66
C ARG A 226 32.49 -9.73 14.19
N LYS A 227 31.20 -10.09 14.27
CA LYS A 227 30.76 -11.43 14.68
C LYS A 227 31.22 -12.50 13.69
N THR A 228 31.03 -12.28 12.39
CA THR A 228 31.45 -13.23 11.34
C THR A 228 32.96 -13.44 11.35
N PHE A 229 33.74 -12.37 11.54
CA PHE A 229 35.19 -12.47 11.73
C PHE A 229 35.58 -13.34 12.93
N LEU A 230 34.94 -13.17 14.09
CA LEU A 230 35.22 -13.97 15.29
C LEU A 230 34.86 -15.44 15.08
N LEU A 231 33.72 -15.72 14.44
CA LEU A 231 33.32 -17.09 14.09
C LEU A 231 34.31 -17.75 13.12
N GLU A 232 34.86 -17.00 12.17
CA GLU A 232 35.88 -17.50 11.26
C GLU A 232 37.17 -17.90 12.01
N GLN A 233 37.58 -17.15 13.04
CA GLN A 233 38.73 -17.51 13.86
C GLN A 233 38.50 -18.81 14.65
N ILE A 234 37.31 -18.98 15.22
CA ILE A 234 36.91 -20.22 15.91
C ILE A 234 36.97 -21.39 14.93
N GLY A 235 36.38 -21.23 13.73
CA GLY A 235 36.40 -22.25 12.68
C GLY A 235 37.83 -22.63 12.27
N LYS A 236 38.71 -21.64 12.05
CA LYS A 236 40.12 -21.89 11.72
C LYS A 236 40.85 -22.71 12.78
N GLU A 237 40.63 -22.42 14.06
CA GLU A 237 41.26 -23.20 15.14
C GLU A 237 40.66 -24.61 15.25
N GLN A 238 39.33 -24.73 15.13
CA GLN A 238 38.65 -26.02 15.08
C GLN A 238 39.21 -26.90 13.96
N ASP A 239 39.31 -26.37 12.74
CA ASP A 239 39.81 -27.10 11.57
C ASP A 239 41.26 -27.57 11.78
N LYS A 240 42.12 -26.71 12.33
CA LYS A 240 43.51 -27.07 12.67
C LYS A 240 43.57 -28.19 13.70
N LYS A 241 42.76 -28.10 14.77
CA LYS A 241 42.72 -29.12 15.82
C LYS A 241 42.22 -30.46 15.29
N VAL A 242 41.12 -30.44 14.54
CA VAL A 242 40.54 -31.64 13.91
C VAL A 242 41.51 -32.24 12.90
N ALA A 243 42.16 -31.45 12.05
CA ALA A 243 43.16 -31.93 11.11
C ALA A 243 44.34 -32.62 11.82
N SER A 244 44.81 -32.05 12.93
CA SER A 244 45.89 -32.62 13.74
C SER A 244 45.49 -33.96 14.35
N LEU A 245 44.28 -34.07 14.91
CA LEU A 245 43.76 -35.32 15.46
C LEU A 245 43.55 -36.39 14.38
N ARG A 246 43.03 -36.01 13.21
CA ARG A 246 42.87 -36.92 12.07
C ARG A 246 44.21 -37.46 11.58
N ALA A 247 45.22 -36.59 11.44
CA ALA A 247 46.57 -37.00 11.06
C ALA A 247 47.19 -37.96 12.08
N LEU A 248 46.96 -37.73 13.38
CA LEU A 248 47.40 -38.64 14.43
C LEU A 248 46.66 -39.98 14.39
N ALA A 249 45.35 -39.98 14.15
CA ALA A 249 44.54 -41.19 14.01
C ALA A 249 44.98 -42.05 12.81
N ILE A 250 45.30 -41.43 11.66
CA ILE A 250 45.84 -42.13 10.49
C ILE A 250 47.15 -42.83 10.85
N ARG A 251 48.10 -42.11 11.47
CA ARG A 251 49.38 -42.69 11.92
C ARG A 251 49.17 -43.85 12.90
N TYR A 252 48.20 -43.75 13.82
CA TYR A 252 47.85 -44.86 14.71
C TYR A 252 47.25 -46.04 13.96
N GLY A 253 46.38 -45.79 12.97
CA GLY A 253 45.79 -46.82 12.12
C GLY A 253 46.83 -47.60 11.32
N GLU A 254 47.76 -46.91 10.64
CA GLU A 254 48.85 -47.53 9.87
C GLU A 254 49.74 -48.42 10.76
N ARG A 255 50.09 -47.93 11.96
CA ARG A 255 50.87 -48.70 12.92
C ARG A 255 50.12 -49.92 13.46
N LEU A 256 48.84 -49.79 13.75
CA LEU A 256 48.00 -50.89 14.21
C LEU A 256 47.88 -51.96 13.12
N GLN A 257 47.70 -51.55 11.86
CA GLN A 257 47.67 -52.45 10.71
C GLN A 257 48.98 -53.22 10.59
N ALA A 258 50.14 -52.54 10.59
CA ALA A 258 51.45 -53.20 10.51
C ALA A 258 51.67 -54.19 11.67
N SER A 259 51.25 -53.82 12.89
CA SER A 259 51.31 -54.71 14.06
C SER A 259 50.40 -55.93 13.93
N THR A 260 49.22 -55.76 13.33
CA THR A 260 48.26 -56.85 13.09
C THR A 260 48.80 -57.82 12.05
N GLU A 261 49.34 -57.32 10.93
CA GLU A 261 49.97 -58.13 9.88
C GLU A 261 51.18 -58.92 10.40
N LEU A 262 52.00 -58.30 11.26
CA LEU A 262 53.12 -58.97 11.94
C LEU A 262 52.62 -60.08 12.88
N THR A 263 51.54 -59.82 13.62
CA THR A 263 50.91 -60.80 14.51
C THR A 263 50.39 -61.99 13.72
N ASP A 264 49.65 -61.75 12.63
CA ASP A 264 49.13 -62.81 11.75
C ASP A 264 50.25 -63.64 11.14
N THR A 265 51.36 -63.00 10.75
CA THR A 265 52.54 -63.70 10.22
C THR A 265 53.20 -64.56 11.28
N ALA A 266 53.33 -64.06 12.51
CA ALA A 266 53.86 -64.82 13.63
C ALA A 266 52.97 -66.02 13.99
N VAL A 267 51.63 -65.85 13.98
CA VAL A 267 50.67 -66.93 14.23
C VAL A 267 50.74 -68.00 13.13
N ARG A 268 50.75 -67.61 11.85
CA ARG A 268 50.93 -68.58 10.74
C ARG A 268 52.22 -69.39 10.86
N ALA A 269 53.31 -68.74 11.26
CA ALA A 269 54.59 -69.42 11.48
C ALA A 269 54.54 -70.43 12.64
N LEU A 270 53.69 -70.20 13.65
CA LEU A 270 53.45 -71.16 14.75
C LEU A 270 52.61 -72.37 14.30
N GLU A 271 51.72 -72.20 13.32
CA GLU A 271 50.75 -73.22 12.91
C GLU A 271 51.20 -74.11 11.75
N GLN A 272 52.01 -73.62 10.81
CA GLN A 272 52.19 -74.26 9.50
C GLN A 272 53.62 -74.76 9.17
N GLY A 273 54.60 -74.63 10.07
CA GLY A 273 56.02 -74.92 9.78
C GLY A 273 56.57 -76.21 10.41
N GLY A 274 57.44 -76.90 9.68
CA GLY A 274 58.31 -77.93 10.26
C GLY A 274 59.34 -77.31 11.21
N ALA A 275 59.86 -78.07 12.20
CA ALA A 275 60.75 -77.54 13.25
C ALA A 275 61.95 -76.73 12.71
N ALA A 276 62.53 -77.13 11.58
CA ALA A 276 63.66 -76.42 10.96
C ALA A 276 63.24 -75.06 10.35
N GLU A 277 62.10 -75.00 9.65
CA GLU A 277 61.59 -73.77 9.03
C GLU A 277 61.15 -72.76 10.09
N PHE A 278 60.51 -73.24 11.16
CA PHE A 278 60.18 -72.44 12.33
C PHE A 278 61.43 -71.85 12.99
N LEU A 279 62.48 -72.65 13.22
CA LEU A 279 63.71 -72.16 13.85
C LEU A 279 64.44 -71.11 13.00
N LEU A 280 64.37 -71.21 11.66
CA LEU A 280 64.93 -70.21 10.75
C LEU A 280 64.18 -68.87 10.81
N ALA A 281 62.85 -68.88 10.90
CA ALA A 281 62.03 -67.67 10.93
C ALA A 281 61.86 -67.05 12.35
N SER A 282 61.82 -67.89 13.39
CA SER A 282 61.43 -67.51 14.77
C SER A 282 62.30 -66.41 15.36
N LYS A 283 63.63 -66.46 15.20
CA LYS A 283 64.54 -65.47 15.79
C LYS A 283 64.27 -64.05 15.24
N GLY A 284 63.98 -63.95 13.94
CA GLY A 284 63.63 -62.69 13.28
C GLY A 284 62.26 -62.17 13.74
N LEU A 285 61.23 -63.03 13.70
CA LEU A 285 59.87 -62.69 14.13
C LEU A 285 59.80 -62.30 15.62
N ILE A 286 60.53 -62.98 16.50
CA ILE A 286 60.60 -62.63 17.92
C ILE A 286 61.23 -61.26 18.13
N SER A 287 62.29 -60.91 17.38
CA SER A 287 62.89 -59.58 17.45
C SER A 287 61.90 -58.52 16.98
N GLN A 288 61.33 -58.69 15.78
CA GLN A 288 60.38 -57.74 15.19
C GLN A 288 59.15 -57.52 16.08
N THR A 289 58.60 -58.60 16.66
CA THR A 289 57.43 -58.51 17.56
C THR A 289 57.77 -57.77 18.85
N LYS A 290 58.94 -58.03 19.43
CA LYS A 290 59.42 -57.31 20.63
C LYS A 290 59.67 -55.84 20.35
N ASP A 291 60.24 -55.51 19.19
CA ASP A 291 60.55 -54.14 18.81
C ASP A 291 59.27 -53.35 18.50
N ALA A 292 58.32 -53.96 17.79
CA ALA A 292 56.98 -53.40 17.58
C ALA A 292 56.26 -53.14 18.91
N ALA A 293 56.29 -54.10 19.85
CA ALA A 293 55.68 -53.96 21.17
C ALA A 293 56.31 -52.81 22.00
N LYS A 294 57.64 -52.64 21.94
CA LYS A 294 58.34 -51.53 22.62
C LYS A 294 57.98 -50.17 22.03
N SER A 295 57.83 -50.07 20.71
CA SER A 295 57.50 -48.81 20.02
C SER A 295 56.13 -48.24 20.42
N SER A 296 55.24 -49.06 20.97
CA SER A 296 53.91 -48.65 21.45
C SER A 296 53.94 -47.87 22.78
N LEU A 297 55.04 -47.88 23.53
CA LEU A 297 55.14 -47.26 24.86
C LEU A 297 55.51 -45.76 24.82
N GLY A 298 56.10 -45.27 23.72
CA GLY A 298 56.58 -43.88 23.58
C GLY A 298 55.67 -42.97 22.74
N GLN A 299 54.35 -43.09 22.86
CA GLN A 299 53.38 -42.48 21.94
C GLN A 299 53.23 -40.96 22.08
N GLU A 300 53.23 -40.25 20.94
CA GLU A 300 52.73 -38.88 20.79
C GLU A 300 51.22 -38.84 21.07
N ARG A 301 50.84 -38.47 22.29
CA ARG A 301 49.44 -38.17 22.62
C ARG A 301 49.19 -36.68 22.47
N PRO A 302 47.96 -36.26 22.11
CA PRO A 302 47.57 -34.87 22.24
C PRO A 302 47.80 -34.41 23.68
N GLU A 303 48.21 -33.16 23.85
CA GLU A 303 48.36 -32.58 25.17
C GLU A 303 47.01 -32.60 25.92
N PRO A 304 47.01 -32.80 27.25
CA PRO A 304 45.78 -32.78 28.03
C PRO A 304 45.01 -31.47 27.84
N GLY A 305 43.73 -31.56 27.44
CA GLY A 305 42.89 -30.38 27.20
C GLY A 305 43.01 -29.78 25.79
N PHE A 306 43.68 -30.46 24.85
CA PHE A 306 43.75 -30.06 23.44
C PHE A 306 42.38 -29.75 22.82
N GLU A 307 41.36 -30.50 23.23
CA GLU A 307 39.97 -30.37 22.79
C GLU A 307 39.26 -29.11 23.28
N LYS A 308 39.78 -28.43 24.31
CA LYS A 308 39.14 -27.24 24.89
C LYS A 308 39.22 -26.04 23.95
N MET A 309 38.16 -25.22 23.96
CA MET A 309 38.06 -23.98 23.17
C MET A 309 37.71 -22.78 24.07
N ASP A 310 37.93 -22.91 25.38
CA ASP A 310 37.44 -22.00 26.42
C ASP A 310 38.11 -20.61 26.38
N HIS A 311 39.19 -20.43 25.62
CA HIS A 311 39.83 -19.12 25.43
C HIS A 311 39.05 -18.20 24.49
N PHE A 312 38.10 -18.72 23.72
CA PHE A 312 37.13 -17.92 22.97
C PHE A 312 36.01 -17.43 23.89
N THR A 313 36.33 -16.46 24.72
CA THR A 313 35.35 -15.75 25.56
C THR A 313 35.13 -14.34 25.03
N LEU A 314 33.87 -13.90 25.00
CA LEU A 314 33.49 -12.55 24.58
C LEU A 314 32.73 -11.89 25.74
N ALA A 315 33.31 -10.85 26.30
CA ALA A 315 32.67 -9.98 27.29
C ALA A 315 32.02 -8.80 26.56
N THR A 316 30.69 -8.72 26.59
CA THR A 316 29.90 -7.69 25.89
C THR A 316 29.36 -6.61 26.82
N GLU A 317 29.50 -6.77 28.14
CA GLU A 317 28.82 -5.97 29.16
C GLU A 317 29.17 -4.48 29.05
N HIS A 318 30.42 -4.16 28.74
CA HIS A 318 30.85 -2.78 28.54
C HIS A 318 30.24 -2.17 27.27
N VAL A 319 30.22 -2.92 26.18
CA VAL A 319 29.68 -2.47 24.88
C VAL A 319 28.17 -2.30 24.97
N GLU A 320 27.48 -3.22 25.63
CA GLU A 320 26.05 -3.14 25.92
C GLU A 320 25.72 -1.92 26.77
N ALA A 321 26.50 -1.66 27.83
CA ALA A 321 26.31 -0.49 28.67
C ALA A 321 26.56 0.83 27.92
N VAL A 322 27.50 0.84 26.96
CA VAL A 322 27.75 2.00 26.09
C VAL A 322 26.59 2.18 25.12
N LEU A 323 26.14 1.13 24.41
CA LEU A 323 25.01 1.19 23.49
C LEU A 323 23.70 1.61 24.18
N ALA A 324 23.46 1.13 25.40
CA ALA A 324 22.27 1.47 26.18
C ALA A 324 22.27 2.92 26.69
N LYS A 325 23.45 3.55 26.83
CA LYS A 325 23.61 4.92 27.31
C LYS A 325 23.95 5.92 26.21
N MET A 326 24.03 5.47 24.95
CA MET A 326 24.32 6.34 23.81
C MET A 326 23.16 7.31 23.59
N ASP A 327 23.43 8.59 23.83
CA ASP A 327 22.58 9.68 23.38
C ASP A 327 22.95 10.01 21.93
N PHE A 328 22.02 9.74 21.01
CA PHE A 328 22.20 10.05 19.59
C PHE A 328 21.89 11.51 19.26
N GLY A 329 21.71 12.37 20.28
CA GLY A 329 21.60 13.81 20.11
C GLY A 329 20.33 14.22 19.37
N LEU A 330 19.20 13.54 19.64
CA LEU A 330 17.87 14.04 19.23
C LEU A 330 17.52 15.28 20.08
N ILE A 331 18.27 16.36 19.88
CA ILE A 331 18.05 17.66 20.51
C ILE A 331 17.03 18.42 19.66
N SER A 332 15.84 18.54 20.25
CA SER A 332 14.85 19.61 20.12
C SER A 332 14.32 19.95 18.72
N ILE A 333 13.10 19.47 18.50
CA ILE A 333 12.11 20.11 17.63
C ILE A 333 11.81 21.49 18.25
N THR A 334 12.37 22.57 17.67
CA THR A 334 11.94 23.95 17.94
C THR A 334 10.58 24.25 17.33
#